data_AF-A0A965RUV1-F1
#
_entry.id   AF-A0A965RUV1-F1
#
_cell.length_a   1.000
_cell.length_b   1.000
_cell.length_c   1.000
_cell.angle_alpha   90.00
_cell.angle_beta   90.00
_cell.angle_gamma   90.00
#
_symmetry.space_group_name_H-M   'P 1'
#
loop_
_entity.id
_entity.type
_entity.pdbx_description
1 polymer ?
#
loop_
_entity_poly.entity_id
_entity_poly.type
_entity_poly.pdbx_seq_one_letter_code
_entity_poly.pdbx_strand_id
1 'polypeptide(L)'
;MARQPDTQLRPATNRPNPAVNLTGTDNADVMIGDANSNTYSSGAGDDLMFASAGSDSLSGGAGSDIIDYSRVNADLTFSRGGVMAKSGGLGTDTISNFDIEVIKANPDRINTIDGSTGRTASLNVNLANNLLTINNLPGIGSASITVEHFQNVRGSENADIITGSNAENDLSGGAGDDLISGLSGSDKLTGGTGNDTFRFGRGDSLLNGFDRITDLQIGFDQIDGLVASNSVRNFGSVGSLSAGDLGQVLNNRSFGSNLAASFSLGSGDSTRTFLALNDNRAGFQADNDILIEITGYSGNLSALQII
;
A
#
# COMPACT_ATOMS: atom_id res chain seq x y z
N MET A 1 -26.54 -40.65 62.65
CA MET A 1 -25.73 -39.43 62.50
C MET A 1 -25.23 -39.39 61.08
N ALA A 2 -25.79 -38.49 60.27
CA ALA A 2 -25.56 -38.40 58.84
C ALA A 2 -24.29 -37.59 58.51
N ARG A 3 -23.79 -37.86 57.30
CA ARG A 3 -22.51 -37.49 56.67
C ARG A 3 -22.22 -35.99 56.63
N GLN A 4 -20.93 -35.62 56.69
CA GLN A 4 -20.42 -34.37 56.11
C GLN A 4 -20.58 -34.41 54.57
N PRO A 5 -20.70 -33.23 53.94
CA PRO A 5 -19.62 -32.87 53.03
C PRO A 5 -19.19 -31.40 53.11
N ASP A 6 -17.88 -31.26 53.32
CA ASP A 6 -16.94 -30.41 52.60
C ASP A 6 -17.52 -29.33 51.64
N THR A 7 -17.45 -28.07 52.05
CA THR A 7 -17.67 -26.91 51.18
C THR A 7 -16.37 -26.58 50.44
N GLN A 8 -16.03 -27.42 49.47
CA GLN A 8 -15.01 -27.10 48.48
C GLN A 8 -15.54 -25.96 47.60
N LEU A 9 -15.10 -24.72 47.85
CA LEU A 9 -15.18 -23.63 46.90
C LEU A 9 -14.47 -24.09 45.62
N ARG A 10 -15.25 -24.43 44.60
CA ARG A 10 -14.71 -24.71 43.26
C ARG A 10 -14.02 -23.42 42.78
N PRO A 11 -12.75 -23.46 42.36
CA PRO A 11 -12.15 -22.31 41.69
C PRO A 11 -13.00 -21.99 40.48
N ALA A 12 -13.31 -20.69 40.29
CA ALA A 12 -14.00 -20.21 39.11
C ALA A 12 -13.24 -20.76 37.88
N THR A 13 -13.86 -21.70 37.19
CA THR A 13 -13.36 -22.16 35.90
C THR A 13 -13.36 -20.93 35.01
N ASN A 14 -12.18 -20.56 34.52
CA ASN A 14 -11.98 -19.60 33.44
C ASN A 14 -12.83 -20.07 32.24
N ARG A 15 -14.11 -19.64 32.21
CA ARG A 15 -14.96 -19.80 31.05
C ARG A 15 -14.62 -18.62 30.16
N PRO A 16 -14.19 -18.84 28.90
CA PRO A 16 -14.12 -17.73 27.96
C PRO A 16 -15.46 -17.00 27.99
N ASN A 17 -15.40 -15.67 28.18
CA ASN A 17 -16.58 -14.83 28.10
C ASN A 17 -17.23 -15.10 26.73
N PRO A 18 -18.53 -15.45 26.65
CA PRO A 18 -19.16 -15.67 25.36
C PRO A 18 -19.07 -14.39 24.51
N ALA A 19 -18.97 -14.57 23.20
CA ALA A 19 -18.99 -13.47 22.25
C ALA A 19 -20.08 -12.44 22.60
N VAL A 20 -19.72 -11.15 22.67
CA VAL A 20 -20.67 -10.07 22.92
C VAL A 20 -21.30 -9.69 21.58
N ASN A 21 -22.63 -9.64 21.54
CA ASN A 21 -23.38 -9.06 20.43
C ASN A 21 -23.70 -7.61 20.77
N LEU A 22 -23.19 -6.69 19.98
CA LEU A 22 -23.50 -5.26 20.03
C LEU A 22 -24.50 -4.98 18.91
N THR A 23 -25.66 -4.43 19.27
CA THR A 23 -26.72 -4.07 18.33
C THR A 23 -27.11 -2.62 18.58
N GLY A 24 -27.07 -1.81 17.52
CA GLY A 24 -27.42 -0.40 17.56
C GLY A 24 -28.86 -0.15 17.18
N THR A 25 -29.15 1.10 16.90
CA THR A 25 -30.47 1.66 16.65
C THR A 25 -30.57 2.20 15.22
N ASP A 26 -31.59 3.03 14.95
CA ASP A 26 -31.68 3.77 13.69
C ASP A 26 -31.06 5.19 13.80
N ASN A 27 -30.30 5.45 14.88
CA ASN A 27 -29.61 6.72 15.12
C ASN A 27 -28.10 6.49 15.16
N ALA A 28 -27.33 7.56 15.04
CA ALA A 28 -25.88 7.52 15.24
C ALA A 28 -25.51 6.94 16.62
N ASP A 29 -24.84 5.79 16.60
CA ASP A 29 -24.43 5.03 17.77
C ASP A 29 -22.91 5.01 17.94
N VAL A 30 -22.46 4.80 19.19
CA VAL A 30 -21.05 4.59 19.53
C VAL A 30 -20.90 3.21 20.15
N MET A 31 -20.11 2.35 19.52
CA MET A 31 -19.95 0.96 19.91
C MET A 31 -18.54 0.66 20.40
N ILE A 32 -18.45 -0.03 21.53
CA ILE A 32 -17.19 -0.46 22.14
C ILE A 32 -17.38 -1.88 22.65
N GLY A 33 -16.71 -2.84 22.03
CA GLY A 33 -16.66 -4.23 22.46
C GLY A 33 -15.60 -4.50 23.51
N ASP A 34 -15.42 -5.79 23.82
CA ASP A 34 -14.33 -6.27 24.68
C ASP A 34 -13.20 -6.87 23.84
N ALA A 35 -12.22 -7.52 24.49
CA ALA A 35 -11.08 -8.12 23.79
C ALA A 35 -11.35 -9.53 23.24
N ASN A 36 -12.60 -10.02 23.36
CA ASN A 36 -13.01 -11.30 22.79
C ASN A 36 -13.63 -11.09 21.41
N SER A 37 -13.85 -12.16 20.66
CA SER A 37 -14.65 -12.10 19.43
C SER A 37 -16.05 -11.55 19.72
N ASN A 38 -16.40 -10.45 19.07
CA ASN A 38 -17.68 -9.77 19.19
C ASN A 38 -18.41 -9.74 17.84
N THR A 39 -19.71 -9.45 17.87
CA THR A 39 -20.50 -9.21 16.66
C THR A 39 -21.15 -7.84 16.79
N TYR A 40 -20.84 -6.93 15.87
CA TYR A 40 -21.38 -5.59 15.78
C TYR A 40 -22.38 -5.54 14.62
N SER A 41 -23.55 -4.96 14.90
CA SER A 41 -24.55 -4.61 13.91
C SER A 41 -25.07 -3.23 14.31
N SER A 42 -24.58 -2.19 13.64
CA SER A 42 -24.83 -0.82 14.11
C SER A 42 -26.18 -0.25 13.70
N GLY A 43 -26.72 -0.67 12.56
CA GLY A 43 -28.14 -0.47 12.24
C GLY A 43 -28.30 0.59 11.17
N ALA A 44 -29.05 1.65 11.47
CA ALA A 44 -29.09 2.82 10.59
C ALA A 44 -28.59 4.05 11.33
N GLY A 45 -28.17 5.08 10.59
CA GLY A 45 -27.49 6.24 11.17
C GLY A 45 -26.00 6.22 10.87
N ASP A 46 -25.31 7.28 11.26
CA ASP A 46 -23.86 7.40 11.06
C ASP A 46 -23.15 6.89 12.32
N ASP A 47 -22.64 5.66 12.29
CA ASP A 47 -22.17 4.97 13.49
C ASP A 47 -20.65 5.00 13.65
N LEU A 48 -20.18 4.87 14.90
CA LEU A 48 -18.77 4.77 15.26
C LEU A 48 -18.49 3.50 16.06
N MET A 49 -17.67 2.61 15.50
CA MET A 49 -17.20 1.38 16.14
C MET A 49 -15.73 1.52 16.55
N PHE A 50 -15.44 1.35 17.84
CA PHE A 50 -14.06 1.26 18.32
C PHE A 50 -13.59 -0.19 18.31
N ALA A 51 -12.60 -0.49 17.47
CA ALA A 51 -12.05 -1.83 17.34
C ALA A 51 -11.14 -2.21 18.51
N SER A 52 -11.08 -3.50 18.80
CA SER A 52 -10.34 -4.10 19.90
C SER A 52 -9.54 -5.33 19.41
N ALA A 53 -8.96 -6.07 20.36
CA ALA A 53 -8.47 -7.42 20.10
C ALA A 53 -9.66 -8.39 20.00
N GLY A 54 -9.41 -9.56 19.43
CA GLY A 54 -10.47 -10.51 19.11
C GLY A 54 -10.64 -10.63 17.60
N SER A 55 -11.40 -11.65 17.20
CA SER A 55 -11.85 -11.79 15.83
C SER A 55 -13.31 -11.40 15.74
N ASP A 56 -13.60 -10.20 15.27
CA ASP A 56 -14.93 -9.60 15.31
C ASP A 56 -15.67 -9.70 13.98
N SER A 57 -16.99 -9.70 14.02
CA SER A 57 -17.85 -9.53 12.84
C SER A 57 -18.46 -8.13 12.89
N LEU A 58 -18.22 -7.33 11.86
CA LEU A 58 -18.58 -5.90 11.80
C LEU A 58 -19.54 -5.64 10.63
N SER A 59 -20.59 -4.86 10.86
CA SER A 59 -21.54 -4.38 9.86
C SER A 59 -22.06 -3.01 10.29
N GLY A 60 -21.89 -2.01 9.41
CA GLY A 60 -22.36 -0.64 9.61
C GLY A 60 -23.86 -0.49 9.37
N GLY A 61 -24.37 -1.19 8.35
CA GLY A 61 -25.76 -1.06 7.94
C GLY A 61 -25.96 0.16 7.06
N ALA A 62 -26.88 1.06 7.42
CA ALA A 62 -27.29 2.16 6.56
C ALA A 62 -26.88 3.52 7.13
N GLY A 63 -25.98 4.21 6.45
CA GLY A 63 -25.52 5.54 6.86
C GLY A 63 -24.07 5.72 6.44
N SER A 64 -23.35 6.60 7.14
CA SER A 64 -21.90 6.74 7.01
C SER A 64 -21.23 6.23 8.28
N ASP A 65 -20.63 5.06 8.20
CA ASP A 65 -20.12 4.32 9.33
C ASP A 65 -18.58 4.34 9.40
N ILE A 66 -18.06 4.37 10.62
CA ILE A 66 -16.63 4.47 10.92
C ILE A 66 -16.20 3.30 11.79
N ILE A 67 -15.13 2.61 11.40
CA ILE A 67 -14.38 1.73 12.30
C ILE A 67 -13.05 2.41 12.68
N ASP A 68 -12.86 2.63 13.97
CA ASP A 68 -11.69 3.25 14.56
C ASP A 68 -10.77 2.20 15.20
N TYR A 69 -9.66 1.92 14.51
CA TYR A 69 -8.54 1.09 14.97
C TYR A 69 -7.38 1.92 15.54
N SER A 70 -7.51 3.23 15.72
CA SER A 70 -6.41 4.12 16.13
C SER A 70 -5.75 3.73 17.46
N ARG A 71 -6.46 2.98 18.31
CA ARG A 71 -5.97 2.48 19.61
C ARG A 71 -5.47 1.03 19.56
N VAL A 72 -5.66 0.33 18.44
CA VAL A 72 -5.13 -1.00 18.24
C VAL A 72 -3.64 -0.89 18.00
N ASN A 73 -2.85 -1.43 18.91
CA ASN A 73 -1.40 -1.31 18.90
C ASN A 73 -0.74 -2.42 18.06
N ALA A 74 -1.20 -2.60 16.83
CA ALA A 74 -0.71 -3.60 15.89
C ALA A 74 -0.75 -3.07 14.46
N ASP A 75 0.11 -3.61 13.62
CA ASP A 75 0.06 -3.42 12.18
C ASP A 75 -1.21 -4.08 11.64
N LEU A 76 -1.94 -3.35 10.80
CA LEU A 76 -3.17 -3.83 10.19
C LEU A 76 -2.92 -4.27 8.75
N THR A 77 -3.63 -5.32 8.32
CA THR A 77 -3.71 -5.69 6.91
C THR A 77 -5.16 -5.81 6.51
N PHE A 78 -5.64 -4.87 5.70
CA PHE A 78 -7.01 -4.87 5.20
C PHE A 78 -7.07 -5.56 3.85
N SER A 79 -7.70 -6.73 3.83
CA SER A 79 -7.90 -7.46 2.57
C SER A 79 -9.10 -6.94 1.79
N ARG A 80 -9.03 -6.99 0.46
CA ARG A 80 -10.18 -6.69 -0.41
C ARG A 80 -11.37 -7.65 -0.22
N GLY A 81 -11.21 -8.71 0.57
CA GLY A 81 -12.29 -9.62 0.97
C GLY A 81 -13.07 -9.17 2.21
N GLY A 82 -12.76 -7.99 2.78
CA GLY A 82 -13.41 -7.47 3.99
C GLY A 82 -12.77 -7.95 5.29
N VAL A 83 -11.67 -8.71 5.22
CA VAL A 83 -10.97 -9.17 6.44
C VAL A 83 -9.91 -8.16 6.85
N MET A 84 -9.93 -7.74 8.12
CA MET A 84 -8.91 -6.92 8.78
C MET A 84 -8.04 -7.81 9.68
N ALA A 85 -6.82 -8.14 9.25
CA ALA A 85 -5.89 -8.87 10.09
C ALA A 85 -5.12 -7.93 11.01
N LYS A 86 -5.00 -8.31 12.29
CA LYS A 86 -4.23 -7.56 13.30
C LYS A 86 -2.97 -8.36 13.67
N SER A 87 -1.80 -7.76 13.52
CA SER A 87 -0.54 -8.42 13.85
C SER A 87 -0.41 -8.71 15.36
N GLY A 88 0.58 -9.51 15.76
CA GLY A 88 0.82 -9.85 17.17
C GLY A 88 -0.20 -10.82 17.78
N GLY A 89 -1.02 -11.50 16.97
CA GLY A 89 -1.99 -12.48 17.45
C GLY A 89 -3.23 -11.86 18.08
N LEU A 90 -3.57 -10.62 17.73
CA LEU A 90 -4.75 -9.92 18.24
C LEU A 90 -6.06 -10.32 17.56
N GLY A 91 -6.04 -11.29 16.64
CA GLY A 91 -7.23 -11.74 15.92
C GLY A 91 -7.46 -11.04 14.58
N THR A 92 -8.64 -11.26 14.00
CA THR A 92 -9.01 -10.83 12.64
C THR A 92 -10.46 -10.39 12.59
N ASP A 93 -10.76 -9.21 12.08
CA ASP A 93 -12.15 -8.78 11.92
C ASP A 93 -12.66 -9.07 10.53
N THR A 94 -13.96 -9.28 10.40
CA THR A 94 -14.65 -9.46 9.13
C THR A 94 -15.69 -8.36 8.99
N ILE A 95 -15.48 -7.47 8.02
CA ILE A 95 -16.43 -6.46 7.59
C ILE A 95 -17.36 -7.13 6.57
N SER A 96 -18.64 -7.20 6.92
CA SER A 96 -19.68 -7.77 6.07
C SER A 96 -20.21 -6.73 5.10
N ASN A 97 -20.62 -7.14 3.91
CA ASN A 97 -21.33 -6.31 2.91
C ASN A 97 -20.62 -5.03 2.42
N PHE A 98 -19.44 -4.68 2.96
CA PHE A 98 -18.74 -3.42 2.68
C PHE A 98 -19.63 -2.18 2.95
N ASP A 99 -20.39 -2.24 4.04
CA ASP A 99 -21.26 -1.17 4.55
C ASP A 99 -20.51 -0.27 5.56
N ILE A 100 -19.22 -0.01 5.30
CA ILE A 100 -18.36 0.84 6.12
C ILE A 100 -17.67 1.84 5.20
N GLU A 101 -17.86 3.12 5.48
CA GLU A 101 -17.34 4.21 4.67
C GLU A 101 -15.94 4.65 5.10
N VAL A 102 -15.57 4.47 6.37
CA VAL A 102 -14.27 4.92 6.91
C VAL A 102 -13.63 3.87 7.80
N ILE A 103 -12.36 3.58 7.54
CA ILE A 103 -11.49 2.78 8.41
C ILE A 103 -10.33 3.67 8.84
N LYS A 104 -10.18 3.87 10.15
CA LYS A 104 -9.10 4.67 10.73
C LYS A 104 -8.07 3.78 11.41
N ALA A 105 -6.92 3.61 10.80
CA ALA A 105 -5.84 2.82 11.39
C ALA A 105 -5.02 3.63 12.39
N ASN A 106 -4.15 2.94 13.14
CA ASN A 106 -3.21 3.58 14.05
C ASN A 106 -2.07 4.27 13.26
N PRO A 107 -1.85 5.59 13.42
CA PRO A 107 -0.82 6.33 12.67
C PRO A 107 0.62 5.94 13.03
N ASP A 108 0.84 5.33 14.19
CA ASP A 108 2.17 4.90 14.64
C ASP A 108 2.52 3.47 14.17
N ARG A 109 1.66 2.88 13.33
CA ARG A 109 1.77 1.51 12.82
C ARG A 109 1.86 1.49 11.30
N ILE A 110 2.40 0.39 10.77
CA ILE A 110 2.49 0.18 9.33
C ILE A 110 1.29 -0.65 8.91
N ASN A 111 0.35 -0.02 8.23
CA ASN A 111 -0.90 -0.62 7.80
C ASN A 111 -0.89 -0.82 6.28
N THR A 112 -1.40 -1.97 5.86
CA THR A 112 -1.31 -2.45 4.48
C THR A 112 -2.70 -2.74 3.92
N ILE A 113 -2.96 -2.33 2.68
CA ILE A 113 -4.08 -2.82 1.89
C ILE A 113 -3.60 -4.04 1.10
N ASP A 114 -4.34 -5.14 1.14
CA ASP A 114 -3.93 -6.41 0.56
C ASP A 114 -4.99 -7.00 -0.39
N GLY A 115 -4.74 -6.80 -1.68
CA GLY A 115 -5.50 -7.39 -2.79
C GLY A 115 -5.08 -8.81 -3.15
N SER A 116 -3.99 -9.35 -2.59
CA SER A 116 -3.46 -10.66 -3.02
C SER A 116 -4.33 -11.84 -2.57
N THR A 117 -5.28 -11.58 -1.67
CA THR A 117 -6.22 -12.58 -1.15
C THR A 117 -7.67 -12.09 -1.31
N GLY A 118 -8.64 -13.01 -1.18
CA GLY A 118 -10.07 -12.67 -1.17
C GLY A 118 -10.81 -12.99 -2.48
N ARG A 119 -11.69 -12.07 -2.90
CA ARG A 119 -12.60 -12.23 -4.06
C ARG A 119 -11.92 -11.71 -5.32
N THR A 120 -12.32 -12.18 -6.50
CA THR A 120 -11.82 -11.69 -7.80
C THR A 120 -12.29 -10.25 -8.06
N ALA A 121 -11.52 -9.27 -7.62
CA ALA A 121 -11.84 -7.84 -7.65
C ALA A 121 -10.56 -7.00 -7.78
N SER A 122 -10.57 -5.95 -8.61
CA SER A 122 -9.42 -5.04 -8.75
C SER A 122 -9.47 -3.89 -7.74
N LEU A 123 -8.33 -3.25 -7.50
CA LEU A 123 -8.14 -2.16 -6.57
C LEU A 123 -7.78 -0.87 -7.31
N ASN A 124 -8.45 0.22 -6.93
CA ASN A 124 -8.01 1.58 -7.20
C ASN A 124 -7.69 2.24 -5.85
N VAL A 125 -6.41 2.35 -5.53
CA VAL A 125 -5.90 2.92 -4.28
C VAL A 125 -5.26 4.27 -4.53
N ASN A 126 -5.56 5.23 -3.67
CA ASN A 126 -4.88 6.51 -3.61
C ASN A 126 -4.64 6.89 -2.15
N LEU A 127 -3.46 6.54 -1.63
CA LEU A 127 -3.11 6.77 -0.23
C LEU A 127 -2.92 8.26 0.08
N ALA A 128 -2.48 9.07 -0.88
CA ALA A 128 -2.42 10.52 -0.74
C ALA A 128 -3.80 11.16 -0.47
N ASN A 129 -4.89 10.51 -0.90
CA ASN A 129 -6.27 10.93 -0.67
C ASN A 129 -7.03 10.01 0.30
N ASN A 130 -6.34 9.09 1.00
CA ASN A 130 -6.94 8.07 1.87
C ASN A 130 -8.08 7.29 1.20
N LEU A 131 -7.98 6.97 -0.09
CA LEU A 131 -9.07 6.33 -0.83
C LEU A 131 -8.71 4.92 -1.27
N LEU A 132 -9.61 3.98 -0.98
CA LEU A 132 -9.62 2.63 -1.56
C LEU A 132 -10.94 2.43 -2.27
N THR A 133 -10.90 2.07 -3.55
CA THR A 133 -12.06 1.55 -4.28
C THR A 133 -11.78 0.13 -4.72
N ILE A 134 -12.67 -0.78 -4.36
CA ILE A 134 -12.63 -2.19 -4.73
C ILE A 134 -13.69 -2.41 -5.80
N ASN A 135 -13.28 -2.81 -7.00
CA ASN A 135 -14.14 -2.94 -8.16
C ASN A 135 -14.50 -4.40 -8.43
N ASN A 136 -15.71 -4.62 -8.95
CA ASN A 136 -16.20 -5.95 -9.35
C ASN A 136 -16.27 -6.97 -8.20
N LEU A 137 -16.52 -6.52 -6.97
CA LEU A 137 -16.85 -7.39 -5.84
C LEU A 137 -18.10 -8.23 -6.17
N PRO A 138 -18.00 -9.57 -6.18
CA PRO A 138 -19.14 -10.39 -6.57
C PRO A 138 -20.34 -10.15 -5.64
N GLY A 139 -21.52 -9.90 -6.20
CA GLY A 139 -22.75 -9.65 -5.44
C GLY A 139 -22.91 -8.24 -4.85
N ILE A 140 -21.88 -7.39 -4.93
CA ILE A 140 -21.88 -6.02 -4.38
C ILE A 140 -21.68 -4.99 -5.51
N GLY A 141 -20.82 -5.30 -6.49
CA GLY A 141 -20.43 -4.34 -7.52
C GLY A 141 -19.13 -3.65 -7.15
N SER A 142 -19.19 -2.39 -6.73
CA SER A 142 -18.00 -1.67 -6.26
C SER A 142 -18.24 -1.12 -4.85
N ALA A 143 -17.17 -1.05 -4.06
CA ALA A 143 -17.17 -0.43 -2.74
C ALA A 143 -16.06 0.63 -2.68
N SER A 144 -16.33 1.77 -2.06
CA SER A 144 -15.36 2.85 -1.86
C SER A 144 -15.27 3.15 -0.37
N ILE A 145 -14.04 3.14 0.16
CA ILE A 145 -13.75 3.25 1.58
C ILE A 145 -12.67 4.32 1.75
N THR A 146 -12.87 5.21 2.71
CA THR A 146 -11.82 6.10 3.21
C THR A 146 -10.93 5.29 4.16
N VAL A 147 -9.66 5.13 3.80
CA VAL A 147 -8.66 4.33 4.52
C VAL A 147 -7.59 5.25 5.08
N GLU A 148 -7.79 5.71 6.32
CA GLU A 148 -6.85 6.63 6.97
C GLU A 148 -5.68 5.85 7.57
N HIS A 149 -4.46 6.41 7.43
CA HIS A 149 -3.23 5.88 8.00
C HIS A 149 -2.80 4.50 7.46
N PHE A 150 -3.08 4.24 6.18
CA PHE A 150 -2.47 3.12 5.43
C PHE A 150 -1.25 3.60 4.64
N GLN A 151 -0.20 2.78 4.61
CA GLN A 151 1.10 3.13 4.01
C GLN A 151 1.46 2.23 2.83
N ASN A 152 1.07 0.95 2.87
CA ASN A 152 1.51 -0.02 1.87
C ASN A 152 0.33 -0.62 1.11
N VAL A 153 0.59 -1.08 -0.11
CA VAL A 153 -0.40 -1.74 -0.96
C VAL A 153 0.21 -2.97 -1.60
N ARG A 154 -0.49 -4.09 -1.49
CA ARG A 154 -0.35 -5.21 -2.41
C ARG A 154 -1.61 -5.24 -3.25
N GLY A 155 -1.47 -5.15 -4.55
CA GLY A 155 -2.57 -5.32 -5.47
C GLY A 155 -2.97 -6.79 -5.59
N SER A 156 -3.70 -7.08 -6.64
CA SER A 156 -4.48 -8.27 -6.88
C SER A 156 -3.92 -9.06 -8.04
N GLU A 157 -4.70 -10.02 -8.55
CA GLU A 157 -4.43 -10.72 -9.80
C GLU A 157 -5.05 -10.04 -11.04
N ASN A 158 -5.60 -8.84 -10.88
CA ASN A 158 -6.23 -8.07 -11.95
C ASN A 158 -5.53 -6.72 -12.07
N ALA A 159 -5.73 -6.04 -13.21
CA ALA A 159 -5.23 -4.69 -13.42
C ALA A 159 -5.72 -3.72 -12.35
N ASP A 160 -4.77 -3.20 -11.57
CA ASP A 160 -4.97 -2.29 -10.46
C ASP A 160 -4.40 -0.90 -10.76
N ILE A 161 -4.90 0.10 -10.03
CA ILE A 161 -4.36 1.46 -10.00
C ILE A 161 -3.91 1.75 -8.58
N ILE A 162 -2.61 1.94 -8.37
CA ILE A 162 -2.02 2.13 -7.06
C ILE A 162 -1.26 3.45 -7.05
N THR A 163 -1.76 4.40 -6.26
CA THR A 163 -1.04 5.64 -5.94
C THR A 163 -0.70 5.63 -4.46
N GLY A 164 0.59 5.83 -4.17
CA GLY A 164 1.13 6.00 -2.84
C GLY A 164 0.76 7.34 -2.20
N SER A 165 1.63 7.81 -1.34
CA SER A 165 1.50 9.01 -0.51
C SER A 165 2.81 9.79 -0.54
N ASN A 166 2.91 10.88 0.21
CA ASN A 166 4.18 11.62 0.31
C ASN A 166 5.18 11.00 1.31
N ALA A 167 4.89 9.81 1.83
CA ALA A 167 5.74 9.06 2.75
C ALA A 167 6.27 7.80 2.03
N GLU A 168 7.33 7.19 2.55
CA GLU A 168 7.88 5.94 2.00
C GLU A 168 6.83 4.83 1.96
N ASN A 169 6.62 4.23 0.80
CA ASN A 169 5.65 3.17 0.56
C ASN A 169 6.29 1.91 -0.02
N ASP A 170 5.78 0.73 0.36
CA ASP A 170 6.02 -0.54 -0.33
C ASP A 170 4.77 -0.88 -1.15
N LEU A 171 4.87 -0.71 -2.47
CA LEU A 171 3.79 -0.85 -3.43
C LEU A 171 4.08 -2.02 -4.36
N SER A 172 3.14 -2.96 -4.43
CA SER A 172 3.18 -4.10 -5.34
C SER A 172 1.91 -4.14 -6.17
N GLY A 173 2.01 -4.27 -7.49
CA GLY A 173 0.87 -4.49 -8.39
C GLY A 173 0.29 -5.89 -8.24
N GLY A 174 1.14 -6.91 -8.33
CA GLY A 174 0.74 -8.30 -8.16
C GLY A 174 0.72 -9.01 -9.50
N ALA A 175 -0.45 -9.44 -9.97
CA ALA A 175 -0.57 -9.91 -11.35
C ALA A 175 -1.63 -9.08 -12.08
N GLY A 176 -1.51 -8.98 -13.40
CA GLY A 176 -2.32 -8.06 -14.19
C GLY A 176 -1.46 -6.93 -14.72
N ASP A 177 -2.05 -6.08 -15.56
CA ASP A 177 -1.35 -4.92 -16.11
C ASP A 177 -1.60 -3.73 -15.18
N ASP A 178 -0.69 -3.47 -14.26
CA ASP A 178 -0.90 -2.53 -13.15
C ASP A 178 -0.34 -1.13 -13.43
N LEU A 179 -0.97 -0.11 -12.86
CA LEU A 179 -0.46 1.27 -12.87
C LEU A 179 -0.04 1.69 -11.46
N ILE A 180 1.24 1.92 -11.24
CA ILE A 180 1.82 2.20 -9.93
C ILE A 180 2.52 3.55 -9.92
N SER A 181 2.22 4.39 -8.94
CA SER A 181 2.88 5.68 -8.70
C SER A 181 3.20 5.84 -7.22
N GLY A 182 4.47 6.02 -6.88
CA GLY A 182 4.93 6.25 -5.50
C GLY A 182 4.53 7.63 -4.96
N LEU A 183 4.62 8.65 -5.83
CA LEU A 183 4.66 10.08 -5.49
C LEU A 183 6.00 10.45 -4.85
N SER A 184 6.03 11.39 -3.91
CA SER A 184 7.26 11.75 -3.22
C SER A 184 7.57 10.78 -2.10
N GLY A 185 8.81 10.39 -1.92
CA GLY A 185 9.18 9.42 -0.90
C GLY A 185 10.40 8.67 -1.37
N SER A 186 10.88 7.72 -0.58
CA SER A 186 11.78 6.69 -1.12
C SER A 186 10.98 5.42 -1.23
N ASP A 187 10.28 5.24 -2.34
CA ASP A 187 9.30 4.18 -2.49
C ASP A 187 9.93 2.91 -3.05
N LYS A 188 9.39 1.77 -2.65
CA LYS A 188 9.68 0.47 -3.22
C LYS A 188 8.53 0.05 -4.11
N LEU A 189 8.78 -0.02 -5.41
CA LEU A 189 7.79 -0.33 -6.44
C LEU A 189 8.07 -1.71 -7.03
N THR A 190 7.03 -2.54 -7.10
CA THR A 190 7.07 -3.90 -7.65
C THR A 190 5.88 -4.04 -8.59
N GLY A 191 6.11 -4.35 -9.86
CA GLY A 191 5.02 -4.56 -10.83
C GLY A 191 4.38 -5.92 -10.59
N GLY A 192 5.20 -6.95 -10.67
CA GLY A 192 4.82 -8.34 -10.55
C GLY A 192 4.75 -9.00 -11.93
N THR A 193 3.63 -9.67 -12.24
CA THR A 193 3.45 -10.31 -13.55
C THR A 193 2.41 -9.60 -14.38
N GLY A 194 2.78 -9.18 -15.59
CA GLY A 194 1.90 -8.46 -16.50
C GLY A 194 2.72 -7.42 -17.23
N ASN A 195 2.05 -6.49 -17.91
CA ASN A 195 2.69 -5.31 -18.49
C ASN A 195 2.43 -4.12 -17.57
N ASP A 196 3.36 -3.87 -16.66
CA ASP A 196 3.15 -2.87 -15.61
C ASP A 196 3.63 -1.49 -16.05
N THR A 197 2.99 -0.44 -15.55
CA THR A 197 3.37 0.95 -15.79
C THR A 197 3.75 1.62 -14.47
N PHE A 198 5.03 2.00 -14.36
CA PHE A 198 5.52 2.80 -13.24
C PHE A 198 5.49 4.28 -13.61
N ARG A 199 4.63 5.06 -12.93
CA ARG A 199 4.43 6.48 -13.21
C ARG A 199 5.22 7.37 -12.26
N PHE A 200 5.95 8.31 -12.84
CA PHE A 200 6.71 9.34 -12.13
C PHE A 200 6.34 10.74 -12.65
N GLY A 201 5.70 11.51 -11.78
CA GLY A 201 5.44 12.92 -11.93
C GLY A 201 6.64 13.81 -11.55
N ARG A 202 6.42 15.13 -11.60
CA ARG A 202 7.44 16.09 -11.20
C ARG A 202 7.59 16.07 -9.69
N GLY A 203 8.80 15.79 -9.21
CA GLY A 203 9.13 15.83 -7.79
C GLY A 203 8.96 14.50 -7.04
N ASP A 204 8.56 13.43 -7.73
CA ASP A 204 8.27 12.13 -7.11
C ASP A 204 9.57 11.46 -6.63
N SER A 205 10.50 11.19 -7.54
CA SER A 205 11.68 10.36 -7.28
C SER A 205 12.96 11.19 -7.43
N LEU A 206 13.22 12.12 -6.50
CA LEU A 206 14.35 13.07 -6.54
C LEU A 206 15.63 12.48 -5.93
N LEU A 207 16.78 13.16 -6.06
CA LEU A 207 18.07 12.63 -5.59
C LEU A 207 18.08 12.24 -4.09
N ASN A 208 17.36 12.97 -3.25
CA ASN A 208 17.31 12.75 -1.79
C ASN A 208 16.17 11.83 -1.33
N GLY A 209 15.35 11.36 -2.27
CA GLY A 209 14.24 10.44 -2.05
C GLY A 209 13.91 9.82 -3.39
N PHE A 210 14.80 8.96 -3.88
CA PHE A 210 14.59 8.27 -5.14
C PHE A 210 13.91 6.94 -4.85
N ASP A 211 13.04 6.57 -5.76
CA ASP A 211 12.33 5.31 -5.72
C ASP A 211 13.21 4.18 -6.24
N ARG A 212 12.77 2.97 -5.89
CA ARG A 212 13.36 1.73 -6.32
C ARG A 212 12.32 0.84 -6.97
N ILE A 213 12.52 0.53 -8.25
CA ILE A 213 11.78 -0.54 -8.94
C ILE A 213 12.52 -1.86 -8.73
N THR A 214 11.79 -2.92 -8.37
CA THR A 214 12.40 -4.18 -7.92
C THR A 214 12.38 -5.34 -8.91
N ASP A 215 11.60 -5.24 -9.99
CA ASP A 215 11.37 -6.37 -10.90
C ASP A 215 11.10 -5.98 -12.37
N LEU A 216 11.54 -4.79 -12.80
CA LEU A 216 11.27 -4.25 -14.14
C LEU A 216 11.56 -5.26 -15.28
N GLN A 217 10.54 -5.62 -16.06
CA GLN A 217 10.63 -6.52 -17.21
C GLN A 217 10.67 -5.74 -18.52
N ILE A 218 11.88 -5.50 -19.02
CA ILE A 218 12.06 -4.65 -20.20
C ILE A 218 11.51 -5.32 -21.46
N GLY A 219 10.58 -4.64 -22.13
CA GLY A 219 9.83 -5.15 -23.28
C GLY A 219 8.37 -5.51 -22.94
N PHE A 220 8.04 -5.54 -21.66
CA PHE A 220 6.67 -5.68 -21.14
C PHE A 220 6.31 -4.42 -20.35
N ASP A 221 7.08 -4.12 -19.31
CA ASP A 221 6.87 -2.97 -18.44
C ASP A 221 7.26 -1.65 -19.10
N GLN A 222 6.63 -0.59 -18.62
CA GLN A 222 6.79 0.78 -19.08
C GLN A 222 7.07 1.72 -17.91
N ILE A 223 7.81 2.79 -18.19
CA ILE A 223 7.91 3.94 -17.29
C ILE A 223 7.13 5.09 -17.92
N ASP A 224 6.07 5.54 -17.24
CA ASP A 224 5.33 6.75 -17.59
C ASP A 224 5.99 7.93 -16.88
N GLY A 225 6.86 8.64 -17.60
CA GLY A 225 7.74 9.65 -17.04
C GLY A 225 7.40 11.07 -17.49
N LEU A 226 8.27 12.02 -17.15
CA LEU A 226 8.14 13.40 -17.65
C LEU A 226 8.38 13.53 -19.15
N VAL A 227 8.99 12.52 -19.77
CA VAL A 227 9.53 12.58 -21.13
C VAL A 227 9.39 11.23 -21.82
N ALA A 228 8.75 11.24 -22.99
CA ALA A 228 8.73 10.08 -23.86
C ALA A 228 10.13 9.84 -24.46
N SER A 229 10.70 8.65 -24.25
CA SER A 229 11.97 8.23 -24.82
C SER A 229 11.93 6.76 -25.23
N ASN A 230 12.36 6.49 -26.46
CA ASN A 230 12.50 5.14 -27.00
C ASN A 230 13.94 4.60 -26.89
N SER A 231 14.85 5.33 -26.23
CA SER A 231 16.22 4.86 -26.06
C SER A 231 16.86 5.43 -24.80
N VAL A 232 17.11 4.56 -23.83
CA VAL A 232 17.93 4.87 -22.66
C VAL A 232 19.40 4.71 -23.04
N ARG A 233 20.19 5.78 -22.89
CA ARG A 233 21.63 5.74 -23.16
C ARG A 233 22.41 5.41 -21.90
N ASN A 234 23.41 4.53 -21.98
CA ASN A 234 24.27 4.19 -20.86
C ASN A 234 25.44 5.19 -20.75
N PHE A 235 25.62 5.79 -19.58
CA PHE A 235 26.66 6.79 -19.28
C PHE A 235 27.81 6.25 -18.41
N GLY A 236 27.84 4.94 -18.16
CA GLY A 236 28.90 4.28 -17.38
C GLY A 236 28.65 4.37 -15.89
N SER A 237 29.69 4.64 -15.11
CA SER A 237 29.65 4.59 -13.64
C SER A 237 29.88 5.96 -12.99
N VAL A 238 29.24 6.19 -11.84
CA VAL A 238 29.46 7.36 -10.98
C VAL A 238 30.21 6.96 -9.71
N GLY A 239 30.92 7.92 -9.09
CA GLY A 239 31.63 7.70 -7.82
C GLY A 239 30.73 7.72 -6.59
N SER A 240 29.67 8.53 -6.62
CA SER A 240 28.65 8.66 -5.57
C SER A 240 27.34 9.21 -6.15
N LEU A 241 26.24 9.12 -5.40
CA LEU A 241 24.98 9.81 -5.68
C LEU A 241 24.99 11.23 -5.11
N SER A 242 26.05 11.99 -5.39
CA SER A 242 26.08 13.42 -5.10
C SER A 242 25.76 14.21 -6.38
N ALA A 243 25.11 15.37 -6.24
CA ALA A 243 24.83 16.24 -7.38
C ALA A 243 26.11 16.61 -8.16
N GLY A 244 27.26 16.71 -7.46
CA GLY A 244 28.56 16.94 -8.06
C GLY A 244 29.01 15.80 -8.98
N ASP A 245 29.01 14.56 -8.47
CA ASP A 245 29.46 13.39 -9.24
C ASP A 245 28.49 13.03 -10.37
N LEU A 246 27.19 13.09 -10.10
CA LEU A 246 26.16 12.93 -11.13
C LEU A 246 26.32 13.99 -12.22
N GLY A 247 26.56 15.24 -11.85
CA GLY A 247 26.78 16.34 -12.79
C GLY A 247 28.06 16.21 -13.63
N GLN A 248 29.05 15.41 -13.25
CA GLN A 248 30.21 15.11 -14.11
C GLN A 248 29.83 14.15 -15.24
N VAL A 249 29.04 13.13 -14.93
CA VAL A 249 28.64 12.06 -15.86
C VAL A 249 27.45 12.50 -16.74
N LEU A 250 26.41 13.03 -16.09
CA LEU A 250 25.18 13.53 -16.67
C LEU A 250 25.25 15.06 -16.84
N ASN A 251 26.29 15.56 -17.52
CA ASN A 251 26.50 17.00 -17.73
C ASN A 251 25.66 17.55 -18.89
N ASN A 252 25.60 18.88 -19.02
CA ASN A 252 24.82 19.57 -20.05
C ASN A 252 25.27 19.32 -21.51
N ARG A 253 26.42 18.67 -21.73
CA ARG A 253 26.89 18.29 -23.07
C ARG A 253 26.46 16.87 -23.44
N SER A 254 26.43 15.98 -22.46
CA SER A 254 26.18 14.55 -22.66
C SER A 254 24.71 14.18 -22.40
N PHE A 255 24.07 14.81 -21.42
CA PHE A 255 22.69 14.59 -20.99
C PHE A 255 21.82 15.80 -21.39
N GLY A 256 21.37 15.81 -22.66
CA GLY A 256 20.48 16.84 -23.19
C GLY A 256 19.08 16.81 -22.57
N SER A 257 18.31 17.88 -22.78
CA SER A 257 16.92 17.98 -22.34
C SER A 257 16.05 16.85 -22.88
N ASN A 258 15.11 16.38 -22.07
CA ASN A 258 14.15 15.32 -22.35
C ASN A 258 14.78 13.99 -22.76
N LEU A 259 15.87 13.62 -22.11
CA LEU A 259 16.55 12.35 -22.34
C LEU A 259 16.49 11.47 -21.11
N ALA A 260 16.56 10.16 -21.36
CA ALA A 260 16.75 9.16 -20.32
C ALA A 260 18.19 8.61 -20.38
N ALA A 261 18.78 8.42 -19.20
CA ALA A 261 20.13 7.91 -19.05
C ALA A 261 20.16 6.78 -18.02
N SER A 262 20.89 5.70 -18.33
CA SER A 262 21.27 4.71 -17.34
C SER A 262 22.72 4.89 -16.91
N PHE A 263 23.00 4.59 -15.66
CA PHE A 263 24.36 4.57 -15.12
C PHE A 263 24.45 3.58 -13.94
N SER A 264 25.66 3.29 -13.50
CA SER A 264 25.91 2.40 -12.37
C SER A 264 26.67 3.08 -11.24
N LEU A 265 26.52 2.53 -10.03
CA LEU A 265 27.29 2.90 -8.84
C LEU A 265 27.87 1.62 -8.20
N GLY A 266 29.12 1.68 -7.76
CA GLY A 266 29.80 0.55 -7.15
C GLY A 266 30.45 -0.39 -8.17
N SER A 267 30.84 -1.58 -7.72
CA SER A 267 31.56 -2.56 -8.53
C SER A 267 31.23 -3.99 -8.11
N GLY A 268 31.44 -4.94 -9.03
CA GLY A 268 31.17 -6.36 -8.81
C GLY A 268 29.72 -6.62 -8.40
N ASP A 269 29.52 -7.49 -7.42
CA ASP A 269 28.20 -7.89 -6.93
C ASP A 269 27.45 -6.77 -6.17
N SER A 270 28.14 -5.67 -5.83
CA SER A 270 27.54 -4.49 -5.20
C SER A 270 27.17 -3.40 -6.21
N THR A 271 27.23 -3.70 -7.51
CA THR A 271 26.87 -2.73 -8.56
C THR A 271 25.36 -2.46 -8.52
N ARG A 272 25.01 -1.20 -8.34
CA ARG A 272 23.63 -0.69 -8.40
C ARG A 272 23.39 -0.03 -9.75
N THR A 273 22.18 -0.17 -10.30
CA THR A 273 21.81 0.40 -11.60
C THR A 273 20.76 1.49 -11.40
N PHE A 274 20.93 2.60 -12.10
CA PHE A 274 20.05 3.76 -12.00
C PHE A 274 19.56 4.21 -13.36
N LEU A 275 18.39 4.82 -13.36
CA LEU A 275 17.80 5.55 -14.47
C LEU A 275 17.60 7.00 -14.05
N ALA A 276 18.07 7.94 -14.86
CA ALA A 276 17.79 9.36 -14.72
C ALA A 276 16.91 9.83 -15.88
N LEU A 277 15.80 10.52 -15.58
CA LEU A 277 14.92 11.13 -16.57
C LEU A 277 15.07 12.64 -16.48
N ASN A 278 15.61 13.23 -17.55
CA ASN A 278 15.85 14.66 -17.62
C ASN A 278 14.58 15.42 -18.01
N ASP A 279 14.42 16.60 -17.46
CA ASP A 279 13.37 17.52 -17.87
C ASP A 279 13.76 18.38 -19.10
N ASN A 280 13.15 19.55 -19.27
CA ASN A 280 13.41 20.44 -20.40
C ASN A 280 14.74 21.24 -20.30
N ARG A 281 15.57 21.02 -19.28
CA ARG A 281 16.92 21.58 -19.15
C ARG A 281 17.98 20.51 -19.34
N ALA A 282 19.15 20.88 -19.88
CA ALA A 282 20.25 19.93 -20.09
C ALA A 282 21.12 19.80 -18.83
N GLY A 283 21.58 18.57 -18.57
CA GLY A 283 22.38 18.18 -17.41
C GLY A 283 21.52 17.81 -16.20
N PHE A 284 22.02 16.95 -15.31
CA PHE A 284 21.24 16.47 -14.17
C PHE A 284 21.00 17.56 -13.10
N GLN A 285 19.79 17.61 -12.57
CA GLN A 285 19.29 18.59 -11.62
C GLN A 285 18.65 17.87 -10.43
N ALA A 286 19.33 17.86 -9.29
CA ALA A 286 18.97 17.04 -8.13
C ALA A 286 17.55 17.25 -7.58
N ASP A 287 17.02 18.48 -7.72
CA ASP A 287 15.73 18.88 -7.16
C ASP A 287 14.57 18.82 -8.17
N ASN A 288 14.81 18.30 -9.38
CA ASN A 288 13.85 18.40 -10.47
C ASN A 288 13.83 17.19 -11.41
N ASP A 289 14.99 16.60 -11.67
CA ASP A 289 15.08 15.40 -12.50
C ASP A 289 14.76 14.16 -11.67
N ILE A 290 14.11 13.20 -12.31
CA ILE A 290 13.79 11.92 -11.71
C ILE A 290 15.05 11.06 -11.72
N LEU A 291 15.36 10.46 -10.58
CA LEU A 291 16.36 9.42 -10.42
C LEU A 291 15.66 8.19 -9.87
N ILE A 292 15.84 7.02 -10.46
CA ILE A 292 15.22 5.76 -10.03
C ILE A 292 16.32 4.72 -9.89
N GLU A 293 16.35 3.99 -8.79
CA GLU A 293 17.13 2.76 -8.70
C GLU A 293 16.34 1.60 -9.32
N ILE A 294 16.99 0.83 -10.19
CA ILE A 294 16.39 -0.37 -10.77
C ILE A 294 17.18 -1.58 -10.29
N THR A 295 16.48 -2.49 -9.62
CA THR A 295 17.02 -3.77 -9.17
C THR A 295 16.19 -4.91 -9.75
N GLY A 296 16.75 -6.11 -9.86
CA GLY A 296 16.01 -7.30 -10.28
C GLY A 296 15.46 -7.27 -11.71
N TYR A 297 15.84 -6.29 -12.53
CA TYR A 297 15.30 -6.16 -13.88
C TYR A 297 15.79 -7.25 -14.84
N SER A 298 14.99 -7.50 -15.87
CA SER A 298 15.33 -8.41 -16.98
C SER A 298 15.23 -7.69 -18.33
N GLY A 299 15.96 -8.18 -19.34
CA GLY A 299 16.00 -7.57 -20.67
C GLY A 299 17.12 -6.52 -20.83
N ASN A 300 16.99 -5.64 -21.83
CA ASN A 300 18.01 -4.67 -22.20
C ASN A 300 17.51 -3.23 -22.02
N LEU A 301 18.11 -2.49 -21.08
CA LEU A 301 17.68 -1.11 -20.73
C LEU A 301 17.63 -0.15 -21.91
N SER A 302 18.46 -0.35 -22.94
CA SER A 302 18.40 0.49 -24.14
C SER A 302 17.09 0.37 -24.93
N ALA A 303 16.31 -0.69 -24.67
CA ALA A 303 14.99 -0.94 -25.23
C ALA A 303 13.84 -0.65 -24.24
N LEU A 304 14.14 -0.12 -23.05
CA LEU A 304 13.12 0.31 -22.10
C LEU A 304 12.25 1.40 -22.73
N GLN A 305 10.94 1.20 -22.68
CA GLN A 305 9.97 2.18 -23.13
C GLN A 305 9.69 3.17 -22.02
N ILE A 306 9.90 4.45 -22.33
CA ILE A 306 9.51 5.56 -21.48
C ILE A 306 8.49 6.34 -22.28
N ILE A 307 7.26 6.42 -21.77
CA ILE A 307 6.12 7.05 -22.46
C ILE A 307 5.85 8.45 -21.93
#